data_AF-A0A3N5KL29-F1
#
_entry.id   AF-A0A3N5KL29-F1
#
_cell.length_a   1.000
_cell.length_b   1.000
_cell.length_c   1.000
_cell.angle_alpha   90.00
_cell.angle_beta   90.00
_cell.angle_gamma   90.00
#
_symmetry.space_group_name_H-M   'P 1'
#
loop_
_entity.id
_entity.type
_entity.pdbx_description
1 polymer ?
#
loop_
_entity_poly.entity_id
_entity_poly.type
_entity_poly.pdbx_seq_one_letter_code
_entity_poly.pdbx_strand_id
1 'polypeptide(L)'
;AFGILLTKPLLAVLSIPRSKLMPVVFVLCVIGSYAITSRIFDIWVMIGFGLLGFVLREMKYPMAPLVLGIILGDILDKNLRRGLVLTDGDLTPFFTRPICLVLWLITLTSILLTIDPVRRVMQHAWRAVWPQGRQEDER
;
A
#
# COMPACT_ATOMS: atom_id res chain seq x y z
N ALA A 1 15.03 34.28 9.77
CA ALA A 1 16.09 33.90 10.73
C ALA A 1 15.84 32.52 11.37
N PHE A 2 14.66 32.25 11.95
CA PHE A 2 14.36 30.98 12.64
C PHE A 2 14.52 29.70 11.80
N GLY A 3 14.17 29.73 10.50
CA GLY A 3 14.28 28.54 9.64
C GLY A 3 15.71 28.00 9.51
N ILE A 4 16.69 28.88 9.29
CA ILE A 4 18.11 28.49 9.12
C ILE A 4 18.71 27.99 10.46
N LEU A 5 18.22 28.51 11.58
CA LEU A 5 18.64 28.08 12.92
C LEU A 5 18.16 26.65 13.21
N LEU A 6 16.96 26.27 12.76
CA LEU A 6 16.42 24.91 12.91
C LEU A 6 17.03 23.90 11.93
N THR A 7 17.44 24.34 10.75
CA THR A 7 18.05 23.47 9.73
C THR A 7 19.32 22.79 10.25
N LYS A 8 20.20 23.51 10.95
CA LYS A 8 21.48 22.97 11.44
C LYS A 8 21.36 21.78 12.42
N PRO A 9 20.57 21.86 13.51
CA PRO A 9 20.42 20.73 14.43
C PRO A 9 19.66 19.56 13.80
N LEU A 10 18.69 19.83 12.92
CA LEU A 10 17.95 18.77 12.23
C LEU A 10 18.85 17.97 11.28
N LEU A 11 19.72 18.67 10.52
CA LEU A 11 20.72 18.00 9.69
C LEU A 11 21.75 17.25 10.54
N ALA A 12 22.15 17.76 11.71
CA ALA A 12 23.07 17.06 12.60
C ALA A 12 22.49 15.73 13.09
N VAL A 13 21.19 15.67 13.38
CA VAL A 13 20.48 14.43 13.73
C VAL A 13 20.37 13.48 12.54
N LEU A 14 20.11 13.98 11.33
CA LEU A 14 20.08 13.16 10.11
C LEU A 14 21.47 12.68 9.65
N SER A 15 22.53 13.37 10.03
CA SER A 15 23.91 13.03 9.66
C SER A 15 24.46 11.83 10.44
N ILE A 16 23.74 11.37 11.48
CA ILE A 16 24.13 10.19 12.24
C ILE A 16 24.06 8.96 11.30
N PRO A 17 25.10 8.12 11.25
CA PRO A 17 25.13 6.95 10.38
C PRO A 17 23.93 6.03 10.67
N ARG A 18 23.25 5.59 9.60
CA ARG A 18 22.05 4.73 9.62
C ARG A 18 22.15 3.54 10.56
N SER A 19 23.36 2.97 10.70
CA SER A 19 23.64 1.84 11.59
C SER A 19 23.38 2.14 13.07
N LYS A 20 23.60 3.38 13.53
CA LYS A 20 23.29 3.82 14.90
C LYS A 20 21.85 4.33 15.04
N LEU A 21 21.30 4.88 13.96
CA LEU A 21 19.97 5.49 13.94
C LEU A 21 18.85 4.44 14.08
N MET A 22 19.03 3.27 13.45
CA MET A 22 18.08 2.15 13.54
C MET A 22 17.76 1.68 14.97
N PRO A 23 18.74 1.29 15.81
CA PRO A 23 18.47 0.81 17.16
C PRO A 23 17.89 1.90 18.06
N VAL A 24 18.32 3.16 17.90
CA VAL A 24 17.77 4.30 18.67
C VAL A 24 16.30 4.52 18.34
N VAL A 25 15.95 4.53 17.04
CA VAL A 25 14.55 4.66 16.60
C VAL A 25 13.72 3.48 17.07
N PHE A 26 14.26 2.26 17.04
CA PHE A 26 13.56 1.07 17.51
C PHE A 26 13.18 1.19 19.00
N VAL A 27 14.14 1.53 19.86
CA VAL A 27 13.90 1.74 21.30
C VAL A 27 12.88 2.86 21.52
N LEU A 28 13.00 3.98 20.79
CA LEU A 28 12.05 5.09 20.88
C LEU A 28 10.63 4.67 20.48
N CYS A 29 10.47 3.86 19.43
CA CYS A 29 9.18 3.35 19.01
C CYS A 29 8.57 2.39 20.05
N VAL A 30 9.37 1.53 20.69
CA VAL A 30 8.89 0.63 21.77
C VAL A 30 8.39 1.46 22.96
N ILE A 31 9.14 2.47 23.38
CA ILE A 31 8.74 3.38 24.47
C ILE A 31 7.48 4.17 24.07
N GLY A 32 7.43 4.67 22.84
CA GLY A 32 6.30 5.42 22.31
C GLY A 32 5.00 4.61 22.30
N SER A 33 5.03 3.37 21.80
CA SER A 33 3.87 2.47 21.83
C SER A 33 3.41 2.16 23.25
N TYR A 34 4.34 1.99 24.19
CA TYR A 34 4.00 1.76 25.60
C TYR A 34 3.36 3.00 26.25
N ALA A 35 3.82 4.20 25.92
CA ALA A 35 3.35 5.45 26.53
C ALA A 35 1.89 5.82 26.18
N ILE A 36 1.38 5.39 25.03
CA ILE A 36 0.01 5.77 24.59
C ILE A 36 -1.05 5.01 25.37
N THR A 37 -0.97 3.69 25.41
CA THR A 37 -2.06 2.85 25.93
C THR A 37 -1.69 2.12 27.23
N SER A 38 -0.41 2.14 27.63
CA SER A 38 0.12 1.36 28.78
C SER A 38 -0.26 -0.13 28.73
N ARG A 39 -0.46 -0.66 27.51
CA ARG A 39 -0.83 -2.05 27.26
C ARG A 39 0.36 -2.77 26.62
N ILE A 40 0.67 -3.94 27.17
CA ILE A 40 1.72 -4.81 26.65
C ILE A 40 1.34 -5.35 25.25
N PHE A 41 0.05 -5.42 24.92
CA PHE A 41 -0.43 -5.85 23.62
C PHE A 41 0.07 -4.96 22.47
N ASP A 42 0.09 -3.63 22.65
CA ASP A 42 0.59 -2.70 21.63
C ASP A 42 2.08 -2.91 21.33
N ILE A 43 2.86 -3.31 22.34
CA ILE A 43 4.28 -3.65 22.17
C ILE A 43 4.41 -4.91 21.30
N TRP A 44 3.62 -5.95 21.56
CA TRP A 44 3.62 -7.17 20.74
C TRP A 44 3.23 -6.90 19.29
N VAL A 45 2.20 -6.10 19.06
CA VAL A 45 1.77 -5.69 17.71
C VAL A 45 2.87 -4.87 17.02
N MET A 46 3.47 -3.91 17.72
CA MET A 46 4.56 -3.08 17.20
C MET A 46 5.78 -3.91 16.81
N ILE A 47 6.20 -4.87 17.65
CA ILE A 47 7.30 -5.80 17.33
C ILE A 47 6.93 -6.69 16.14
N GLY A 48 5.71 -7.23 16.10
CA GLY A 48 5.23 -8.07 15.00
C GLY A 48 5.23 -7.34 13.67
N PHE A 49 4.64 -6.15 13.59
CA PHE A 49 4.64 -5.31 12.39
C PHE A 49 6.04 -4.80 12.03
N GLY A 50 6.89 -4.50 13.02
CA GLY A 50 8.28 -4.11 12.79
C GLY A 50 9.10 -5.23 12.13
N LEU A 51 8.94 -6.46 12.61
CA LEU A 51 9.59 -7.64 12.04
C LEU A 51 9.04 -7.95 10.63
N LEU A 52 7.72 -7.87 10.45
CA LEU A 52 7.07 -8.06 9.16
C LEU A 52 7.59 -7.03 8.14
N GLY A 53 7.67 -5.75 8.52
CA GLY A 53 8.26 -4.71 7.68
C GLY A 53 9.74 -4.94 7.34
N PHE A 54 10.52 -5.51 8.27
CA PHE A 54 11.91 -5.90 8.01
C PHE A 54 12.01 -7.01 6.97
N VAL A 55 11.19 -8.06 7.09
CA VAL A 55 11.12 -9.16 6.11
C VAL A 55 10.70 -8.65 4.73
N LEU A 56 9.71 -7.76 4.67
CA LEU A 56 9.23 -7.21 3.40
C LEU A 56 10.29 -6.32 2.72
N ARG A 57 11.12 -5.64 3.51
CA ARG A 57 12.28 -4.91 3.00
C ARG A 57 13.33 -5.86 2.42
N GLU A 58 13.60 -6.98 3.08
CA GLU A 58 14.52 -8.00 2.58
C GLU A 58 14.03 -8.60 1.25
N MET A 59 12.72 -8.83 1.13
CA MET A 59 12.08 -9.29 -0.11
C MET A 59 11.98 -8.22 -1.22
N LYS A 60 12.57 -7.03 -1.03
CA LYS A 60 12.55 -5.91 -1.99
C LYS A 60 11.15 -5.51 -2.45
N TYR A 61 10.14 -5.71 -1.61
CA TYR A 61 8.81 -5.20 -1.93
C TYR A 61 8.84 -3.68 -1.95
N PRO A 62 8.25 -3.03 -2.97
CA PRO A 62 8.18 -1.59 -2.98
C PRO A 62 7.32 -1.12 -1.79
N MET A 63 7.78 -0.09 -1.09
CA MET A 63 7.06 0.45 0.07
C MET A 63 5.74 1.13 -0.34
N ALA A 64 5.66 1.60 -1.59
CA ALA A 64 4.48 2.29 -2.12
C ALA A 64 3.21 1.40 -2.14
N PRO A 65 3.21 0.16 -2.69
CA PRO A 65 2.08 -0.76 -2.61
C PRO A 65 1.64 -1.13 -1.20
N LEU A 66 2.57 -1.24 -0.25
CA LEU A 66 2.27 -1.53 1.15
C LEU A 66 1.40 -0.43 1.76
N VAL A 67 1.83 0.81 1.58
CA VAL A 67 1.09 2.00 2.04
C VAL A 67 -0.24 2.12 1.29
N LEU A 68 -0.24 1.90 -0.03
CA LEU A 68 -1.45 1.91 -0.85
C LEU A 68 -2.46 0.88 -0.33
N GLY A 69 -2.02 -0.34 -0.01
CA GLY A 69 -2.87 -1.40 0.51
C GLY A 69 -3.46 -1.09 1.89
N ILE A 70 -2.68 -0.47 2.79
CA ILE A 70 -3.18 0.02 4.08
C ILE A 70 -4.27 1.08 3.90
N ILE A 71 -4.04 2.05 3.01
CA ILE A 71 -5.00 3.12 2.75
C ILE A 71 -6.27 2.55 2.06
N LEU A 72 -6.09 1.70 1.04
CA LEU A 72 -7.19 1.05 0.34
C LEU A 72 -7.99 0.15 1.28
N GLY A 73 -7.33 -0.52 2.23
CA GLY A 73 -7.98 -1.39 3.21
C GLY A 73 -9.00 -0.63 4.07
N ASP A 74 -8.63 0.53 4.61
CA ASP A 74 -9.56 1.38 5.38
C ASP A 74 -10.73 1.86 4.52
N ILE A 75 -10.47 2.27 3.28
CA ILE A 75 -11.51 2.69 2.34
C ILE A 75 -12.42 1.51 2.00
N LEU A 76 -11.87 0.32 1.78
CA LEU A 76 -12.61 -0.90 1.48
C LEU A 76 -13.52 -1.29 2.64
N ASP A 77 -12.99 -1.32 3.87
CA ASP A 77 -13.76 -1.65 5.07
C ASP A 77 -14.94 -0.69 5.28
N LYS A 78 -14.70 0.62 5.16
CA LYS A 78 -15.74 1.64 5.25
C LYS A 78 -16.82 1.48 4.19
N ASN A 79 -16.43 1.22 2.94
CA ASN A 79 -17.39 1.02 1.85
C ASN A 79 -18.15 -0.29 1.99
N LEU A 80 -17.47 -1.36 2.43
CA LEU A 80 -18.09 -2.66 2.68
C LEU A 80 -19.12 -2.56 3.81
N ARG A 81 -18.74 -1.95 4.95
CA ARG A 81 -19.65 -1.71 6.07
C ARG A 81 -20.84 -0.85 5.67
N ARG A 82 -20.60 0.22 4.91
CA ARG A 82 -21.68 1.08 4.40
C ARG A 82 -22.62 0.30 3.46
N GLY A 83 -22.07 -0.54 2.58
CA GLY A 83 -22.86 -1.40 1.69
C GLY A 83 -23.71 -2.43 2.44
N LEU A 84 -23.14 -3.06 3.48
CA LEU A 84 -23.85 -4.04 4.32
C LEU A 84 -24.95 -3.39 5.17
N VAL A 85 -24.70 -2.20 5.72
CA VAL A 85 -25.70 -1.43 6.48
C VAL A 85 -26.84 -0.94 5.57
N LEU A 86 -26.54 -0.51 4.35
CA LEU A 86 -27.55 -0.09 3.37
C LEU A 86 -28.40 -1.25 2.84
N THR A 87 -27.99 -2.50 3.09
CA THR A 87 -28.67 -3.69 2.60
C THR A 87 -29.17 -4.62 3.71
N ASP A 88 -29.30 -4.12 4.95
CA ASP A 88 -29.85 -4.91 6.07
C ASP A 88 -29.18 -6.30 6.24
N GLY A 89 -27.88 -6.41 5.93
CA GLY A 89 -27.11 -7.64 6.09
C GLY A 89 -27.25 -8.69 4.98
N ASP A 90 -28.02 -8.45 3.92
CA ASP A 90 -28.15 -9.38 2.80
C ASP A 90 -27.04 -9.15 1.74
N LEU A 91 -26.24 -10.19 1.44
CA LEU A 91 -25.19 -10.15 0.40
C LEU A 91 -25.78 -10.28 -1.02
N THR A 92 -27.09 -10.43 -1.15
CA THR A 92 -27.79 -10.65 -2.42
C THR A 92 -27.66 -9.52 -3.45
N PRO A 93 -27.59 -8.21 -3.12
CA PRO A 93 -27.47 -7.17 -4.13
C PRO A 93 -26.07 -6.99 -4.70
N PHE A 94 -25.05 -7.62 -4.11
CA PHE A 94 -23.75 -7.75 -4.79
C PHE A 94 -23.90 -8.52 -6.11
N PHE A 95 -24.87 -9.44 -6.18
CA PHE A 95 -25.24 -10.15 -7.40
C PHE A 95 -26.39 -9.50 -8.19
N THR A 96 -27.37 -8.88 -7.52
CA THR A 96 -28.56 -8.32 -8.20
C THR A 96 -28.31 -6.93 -8.81
N ARG A 97 -27.31 -6.16 -8.34
CA ARG A 97 -27.01 -4.83 -8.91
C ARG A 97 -26.23 -4.98 -10.22
N PRO A 98 -26.78 -4.58 -11.38
CA PRO A 98 -26.15 -4.78 -12.69
C PRO A 98 -24.78 -4.11 -12.82
N ILE A 99 -24.52 -3.05 -12.03
CA ILE A 99 -23.23 -2.35 -12.00
C ILE A 99 -22.14 -3.18 -11.30
N CYS A 100 -22.47 -3.91 -10.22
CA CYS A 100 -21.53 -4.81 -9.56
C CYS A 100 -21.19 -6.00 -10.45
N LEU A 101 -22.18 -6.57 -11.15
CA LEU A 101 -21.97 -7.66 -12.09
C LEU A 101 -21.04 -7.25 -13.24
N VAL A 102 -21.24 -6.05 -13.82
CA VAL A 102 -20.36 -5.52 -14.87
C VAL A 102 -18.94 -5.31 -14.36
N LEU A 103 -18.76 -4.73 -13.17
CA LEU A 103 -17.43 -4.57 -12.57
C LEU A 103 -16.75 -5.91 -12.29
N TRP A 104 -17.49 -6.90 -11.77
CA TRP A 104 -16.98 -8.23 -11.51
C TRP A 104 -16.55 -8.93 -12.81
N LEU A 105 -17.33 -8.79 -13.88
CA LEU A 105 -17.00 -9.30 -15.21
C LEU A 105 -15.74 -8.63 -15.77
N ILE A 106 -15.58 -7.33 -15.60
CA ILE A 106 -14.37 -6.59 -16.02
C ILE A 106 -13.16 -7.03 -15.21
N THR A 107 -13.28 -7.15 -13.89
CA THR A 107 -12.19 -7.63 -13.02
C THR A 107 -11.81 -9.07 -13.36
N LEU A 108 -12.78 -9.96 -13.54
CA LEU A 108 -12.54 -11.35 -13.91
C LEU A 108 -11.87 -11.45 -15.30
N THR A 109 -12.34 -10.67 -16.27
CA THR A 109 -11.75 -10.61 -17.61
C THR A 109 -10.31 -10.10 -17.55
N SER A 110 -10.05 -9.03 -16.79
CA SER A 110 -8.69 -8.47 -16.59
C SER A 110 -7.74 -9.46 -15.90
N ILE A 111 -8.23 -10.21 -14.91
CA ILE A 111 -7.48 -11.27 -14.24
C ILE A 111 -7.19 -12.42 -15.22
N LEU A 112 -8.18 -12.87 -16.01
CA LEU A 112 -7.99 -13.91 -17.02
C LEU A 112 -6.97 -13.50 -18.10
N LEU A 113 -6.95 -12.23 -18.50
CA LEU A 113 -5.99 -11.66 -19.44
C LEU A 113 -4.56 -11.56 -18.87
N THR A 114 -4.43 -11.53 -17.54
CA THR A 114 -3.15 -11.47 -16.82
C THR A 114 -2.48 -12.84 -16.68
N ILE A 115 -3.23 -13.94 -16.80
CA ILE A 115 -2.68 -15.31 -16.75
C ILE A 115 -1.93 -15.59 -18.08
N ASP A 116 -0.71 -16.13 -17.98
CA ASP A 116 0.29 -16.25 -19.06
C ASP A 116 -0.16 -16.81 -20.44
N PRO A 117 -1.13 -17.74 -20.59
CA PRO A 117 -1.52 -18.21 -21.92
C PRO A 117 -2.36 -17.19 -22.70
N VAL A 118 -3.04 -16.25 -22.03
CA VAL A 118 -3.92 -15.26 -22.69
C VAL A 118 -3.15 -13.99 -23.07
N ARG A 119 -2.11 -13.65 -22.30
CA ARG A 119 -1.17 -12.55 -22.60
C ARG A 119 -0.51 -12.69 -23.97
N ARG A 120 -0.25 -13.92 -24.44
CA ARG A 120 0.36 -14.17 -25.78
C ARG A 120 -0.56 -13.82 -26.94
N VAL A 121 -1.87 -14.03 -26.79
CA VAL A 121 -2.86 -13.72 -27.83
C VAL A 121 -3.17 -12.22 -27.86
N MET A 122 -3.28 -11.59 -26.69
CA MET A 122 -3.60 -10.17 -26.61
C MET A 122 -2.39 -9.25 -26.87
N GLN A 123 -1.15 -9.72 -26.72
CA GLN A 123 0.06 -8.99 -27.15
C GLN A 123 0.12 -8.74 -28.67
N HIS A 124 -0.57 -9.55 -29.48
CA HIS A 124 -0.68 -9.30 -30.93
C HIS A 124 -1.70 -8.21 -31.24
N ALA A 125 -2.82 -8.15 -30.52
CA ALA A 125 -3.80 -7.07 -30.66
C ALA A 125 -3.33 -5.75 -30.01
N TRP A 126 -2.59 -5.82 -28.90
CA TRP A 126 -2.10 -4.63 -28.18
C TRP A 126 -0.96 -3.90 -28.92
N ARG A 127 -0.13 -4.63 -29.68
CA ARG A 127 0.85 -4.02 -30.59
C ARG A 127 0.21 -3.33 -31.81
N ALA A 128 -1.03 -3.68 -32.16
CA ALA A 128 -1.76 -3.04 -33.26
C ALA A 128 -2.50 -1.77 -32.80
N VAL A 129 -2.90 -1.68 -31.53
CA VAL A 129 -3.67 -0.55 -30.99
C VAL A 129 -2.80 0.55 -30.39
N TRP A 130 -1.58 0.25 -29.91
CA TRP A 130 -0.65 1.26 -29.41
C TRP A 130 0.61 1.34 -30.30
N PRO A 131 0.57 2.06 -31.43
CA PRO A 131 1.77 2.47 -32.09
C PRO A 131 2.49 3.45 -31.16
N GLN A 132 3.73 3.08 -30.86
CA GLN A 132 4.73 3.83 -30.13
C GLN A 132 4.93 5.23 -30.76
N GLY A 133 4.10 6.19 -30.40
CA GLY A 133 4.34 7.62 -30.59
C GLY A 133 5.23 8.09 -29.44
N ARG A 134 6.56 8.01 -29.58
CA ARG A 134 7.39 9.10 -30.09
C ARG A 134 7.30 10.34 -29.19
N GLN A 135 8.15 10.37 -28.15
CA GLN A 135 8.82 11.58 -27.64
C GLN A 135 9.72 11.23 -26.44
N GLU A 136 10.88 10.66 -26.72
CA GLU A 136 12.09 10.89 -25.91
C GLU A 136 13.31 10.91 -26.84
N ASP A 137 13.18 11.70 -27.93
CA ASP A 137 14.29 12.10 -28.79
C ASP A 137 13.95 13.47 -29.40
N GLU A 138 14.33 14.54 -28.69
CA GLU A 138 14.94 15.75 -29.25
C GLU A 138 15.17 16.81 -28.16
N ARG A 139 16.37 16.74 -27.55
CA ARG A 139 17.31 17.83 -27.17
C ARG A 139 17.99 17.60 -25.83
#